data_AF-A0A975ZYR7-F1
#
_entry.id   AF-A0A975ZYR7-F1
#
_cell.length_a   1.000
_cell.length_b   1.000
_cell.length_c   1.000
_cell.angle_alpha   90.00
_cell.angle_beta   90.00
_cell.angle_gamma   90.00
#
_symmetry.space_group_name_H-M   'P 1'
#
loop_
_entity.id
_entity.type
_entity.pdbx_description
1 polymer ?
#
loop_
_entity_poly.entity_id
_entity_poly.type
_entity_poly.pdbx_seq_one_letter_code
_entity_poly.pdbx_strand_id
1 'polypeptide(L)'
;MTPSLVQADDRDYRRGEYKEKFRSGGCEVEREQKRDGEYKEERKCKGGPRGYEQKQKYREGPCLIEREWKRDGEFEEKIECKRW
;
A
#
# COMPACT_ATOMS: atom_id res chain seq x y z
N MET A 1 16.41 -23.90 -35.92
CA MET A 1 17.21 -22.91 -35.16
C MET A 1 16.18 -21.94 -34.58
N THR A 2 15.73 -21.97 -33.33
CA THR A 2 16.33 -22.23 -32.00
C THR A 2 15.33 -23.00 -31.12
N PRO A 3 15.75 -23.92 -30.23
CA PRO A 3 14.84 -24.45 -29.21
C PRO A 3 14.82 -23.55 -27.97
N SER A 4 13.72 -23.68 -27.22
CA SER A 4 13.62 -23.53 -25.75
C SER A 4 13.81 -22.15 -25.12
N LEU A 5 12.72 -21.63 -24.52
CA LEU A 5 12.63 -21.54 -23.06
C LEU A 5 11.17 -21.80 -22.61
N VAL A 6 10.96 -23.05 -22.17
CA VAL A 6 10.08 -23.52 -21.07
C VAL A 6 8.58 -23.17 -21.10
N GLN A 7 7.79 -24.22 -21.31
CA GLN A 7 6.38 -24.33 -20.92
C GLN A 7 6.25 -24.35 -19.39
N ALA A 8 5.05 -24.00 -18.92
CA ALA A 8 4.51 -24.23 -17.58
C ALA A 8 5.09 -23.36 -16.47
N ASP A 9 4.24 -22.49 -15.92
CA ASP A 9 3.88 -22.69 -14.53
C ASP A 9 2.44 -22.21 -14.34
N ASP A 10 1.59 -23.16 -13.96
CA ASP A 10 0.25 -23.01 -13.42
C ASP A 10 0.36 -22.24 -12.09
N ARG A 11 0.78 -20.96 -12.17
CA ARG A 11 0.89 -20.09 -11.01
C ARG A 11 -0.51 -19.69 -10.61
N ASP A 12 -1.17 -20.62 -9.93
CA ASP A 12 -1.91 -20.36 -8.72
C ASP A 12 -1.31 -19.11 -8.07
N TYR A 13 -1.88 -17.94 -8.39
CA TYR A 13 -1.70 -16.73 -7.62
C TYR A 13 -2.36 -17.07 -6.30
N ARG A 14 -1.59 -17.73 -5.43
CA ARG A 14 -2.01 -18.24 -4.14
C ARG A 14 -2.85 -17.16 -3.52
N ARG A 15 -4.12 -17.49 -3.43
CA ARG A 15 -5.20 -16.80 -2.74
C ARG A 15 -4.82 -16.75 -1.26
N GLY A 16 -3.84 -15.91 -0.94
CA GLY A 16 -3.01 -15.98 0.24
C GLY A 16 -2.80 -14.58 0.80
N GLU A 17 -2.70 -14.51 2.12
CA GLU A 17 -2.42 -13.26 2.82
C GLU A 17 -0.99 -12.84 2.47
N TYR A 18 -0.84 -11.63 1.96
CA TYR A 18 0.43 -11.05 1.59
C TYR A 18 0.68 -9.86 2.51
N LYS A 19 1.80 -9.87 3.24
CA LYS A 19 2.25 -8.75 4.07
C LYS A 19 3.67 -8.42 3.69
N GLU A 20 3.92 -7.16 3.37
CA GLU A 20 5.26 -6.66 3.08
C GLU A 20 5.49 -5.32 3.75
N LYS A 21 6.70 -5.15 4.31
CA LYS A 21 7.19 -3.90 4.86
C LYS A 21 8.49 -3.56 4.16
N PHE A 22 8.58 -2.38 3.58
CA PHE A 22 9.80 -1.92 2.93
C PHE A 22 9.98 -0.42 3.16
N ARG A 23 11.23 0.04 3.05
CA ARG A 23 11.54 1.46 3.06
C ARG A 23 11.82 1.91 1.63
N SER A 24 11.10 2.94 1.19
CA SER A 24 11.32 3.59 -0.09
C SER A 24 11.78 5.02 0.18
N GLY A 25 13.09 5.24 0.08
CA GLY A 25 13.71 6.52 0.41
C GLY A 25 13.43 6.94 1.86
N GLY A 26 12.84 8.12 2.04
CA GLY A 26 12.42 8.65 3.34
C GLY A 26 11.08 8.14 3.87
N CYS A 27 10.51 7.10 3.23
CA CYS A 27 9.20 6.56 3.56
C CYS A 27 9.25 5.09 3.97
N GLU A 28 8.56 4.73 5.03
CA GLU A 28 8.27 3.35 5.42
C GLU A 28 6.88 2.97 4.89
N VAL A 29 6.78 1.88 4.14
CA VAL A 29 5.54 1.40 3.53
C VAL A 29 5.26 -0.01 4.02
N GLU A 30 4.04 -0.22 4.52
CA GLU A 30 3.51 -1.50 4.94
C GLU A 30 2.26 -1.80 4.12
N ARG A 31 2.28 -2.89 3.34
CA ARG A 31 1.14 -3.34 2.54
C ARG A 31 0.70 -4.73 2.99
N GLU A 32 -0.60 -4.88 3.17
CA GLU A 32 -1.28 -6.11 3.56
C GLU A 32 -2.43 -6.38 2.60
N GLN A 33 -2.42 -7.53 1.94
CA GLN A 33 -3.54 -8.04 1.17
C GLN A 33 -4.03 -9.31 1.85
N LYS A 34 -5.31 -9.37 2.22
CA LYS A 34 -5.91 -10.54 2.83
C LYS A 34 -6.51 -11.47 1.79
N ARG A 35 -6.75 -12.73 2.19
CA ARG A 35 -7.42 -13.75 1.36
C ARG A 35 -8.83 -13.37 0.93
N ASP A 36 -9.53 -12.62 1.76
CA ASP A 36 -10.88 -12.10 1.47
C ASP A 36 -10.88 -11.01 0.39
N GLY A 37 -9.71 -10.45 0.04
CA GLY A 37 -9.54 -9.39 -0.94
C GLY A 37 -9.50 -7.99 -0.34
N GLU A 38 -9.54 -7.84 0.98
CA GLU A 38 -9.19 -6.58 1.65
C GLU A 38 -7.72 -6.24 1.38
N TYR A 39 -7.49 -4.98 1.00
CA TYR A 39 -6.16 -4.41 0.83
C TYR A 39 -5.96 -3.28 1.83
N LYS A 40 -4.82 -3.27 2.50
CA LYS A 40 -4.40 -2.21 3.40
C LYS A 40 -2.98 -1.77 3.02
N GLU A 41 -2.77 -0.47 2.91
CA GLU A 41 -1.43 0.11 2.76
C GLU A 41 -1.29 1.26 3.76
N GLU A 42 -0.25 1.22 4.58
CA GLU A 42 0.16 2.32 5.44
C GLU A 42 1.52 2.84 4.96
N ARG A 43 1.61 4.14 4.72
CA ARG A 43 2.83 4.83 4.28
C ARG A 43 3.16 5.92 5.27
N LYS A 44 4.37 5.90 5.82
CA LYS A 44 4.90 6.92 6.73
C LYS A 44 6.14 7.54 6.13
N CYS A 45 6.05 8.79 5.71
CA CYS A 45 7.15 9.53 5.11
C CYS A 45 7.66 10.63 6.03
N LYS A 46 8.97 10.87 6.00
CA LYS A 46 9.59 12.06 6.60
C LYS A 46 9.93 13.07 5.50
N GLY A 47 9.48 14.32 5.66
CA GLY A 47 9.77 15.40 4.72
C GLY A 47 8.55 15.95 3.95
N GLY A 48 7.34 15.74 4.46
CA GLY A 48 6.13 16.40 3.97
C GLY A 48 6.14 17.92 4.22
N PRO A 49 5.14 18.65 3.71
CA PRO A 49 4.96 20.07 3.96
C PRO A 49 5.00 20.38 5.46
N ARG A 50 5.95 21.23 5.88
CA ARG A 50 6.09 21.63 7.29
C ARG A 50 5.21 22.84 7.59
N GLY A 51 4.75 22.93 8.83
CA GLY A 51 4.12 24.14 9.35
C GLY A 51 2.58 24.13 9.44
N TYR A 52 1.91 23.09 8.96
CA TYR A 52 0.48 22.90 9.20
C TYR A 52 0.17 21.43 9.48
N GLU A 53 -0.78 21.20 10.39
CA GLU A 53 -1.35 19.87 10.60
C GLU A 53 -2.61 19.77 9.76
N GLN A 54 -2.72 18.71 8.96
CA GLN A 54 -3.92 18.46 8.17
C GLN A 54 -4.27 16.99 8.26
N LYS A 55 -5.57 16.70 8.39
CA LYS A 55 -6.10 15.35 8.26
C LYS A 55 -7.17 15.34 7.19
N GLN A 56 -7.08 14.40 6.26
CA GLN A 56 -8.08 14.15 5.24
C GLN A 56 -8.55 12.71 5.34
N LYS A 57 -9.85 12.51 5.21
CA LYS A 57 -10.46 11.19 5.12
C LYS A 57 -11.50 11.22 4.03
N TYR A 58 -11.32 10.42 3.00
CA TYR A 58 -12.25 10.34 1.89
C TYR A 58 -12.34 8.91 1.37
N ARG A 59 -13.39 8.64 0.60
CA ARG A 59 -13.64 7.33 0.03
C ARG A 59 -13.53 7.41 -1.49
N GLU A 60 -12.66 6.60 -2.06
CA GLU A 60 -12.49 6.43 -3.50
C GLU A 60 -12.93 5.01 -3.86
N GLY A 61 -14.21 4.88 -4.23
CA GLY A 61 -14.83 3.58 -4.49
C GLY A 61 -14.72 2.61 -3.30
N PRO A 62 -14.11 1.41 -3.47
CA PRO A 62 -13.92 0.44 -2.39
C PRO A 62 -13.03 0.93 -1.25
N CYS A 63 -12.25 1.97 -1.52
CA CYS A 63 -11.10 2.34 -0.73
C CYS A 63 -11.42 3.52 0.17
N LEU A 64 -11.09 3.38 1.45
CA LEU A 64 -11.03 4.47 2.41
C LEU A 64 -9.59 4.96 2.47
N ILE A 65 -9.38 6.23 2.16
CA ILE A 65 -8.06 6.86 2.18
C ILE A 65 -8.05 7.87 3.34
N GLU A 66 -7.09 7.70 4.24
CA GLU A 66 -6.79 8.63 5.33
C GLU A 66 -5.39 9.20 5.12
N ARG A 67 -5.26 10.52 5.09
CA ARG A 67 -3.98 11.22 4.98
C ARG A 67 -3.83 12.15 6.17
N GLU A 68 -2.68 12.12 6.80
CA GLU A 68 -2.32 12.96 7.94
C GLU A 68 -0.95 13.59 7.68
N TRP A 69 -0.91 14.92 7.71
CA TRP A 69 0.32 15.69 7.68
C TRP A 69 0.52 16.28 9.06
N LYS A 70 1.65 16.01 9.69
CA LYS A 70 2.03 16.58 10.97
C LYS A 70 2.90 17.80 10.78
N ARG A 71 2.90 18.68 11.78
CA ARG A 71 3.63 19.95 11.74
C ARG A 71 5.15 19.78 11.58
N ASP A 72 5.71 18.69 12.10
CA ASP A 72 7.14 18.35 12.01
C ASP A 72 7.56 17.86 10.61
N GLY A 73 6.61 17.64 9.70
CA GLY A 73 6.85 17.14 8.35
C GLY A 73 6.75 15.62 8.23
N GLU A 74 6.26 14.91 9.24
CA GLU A 74 5.75 13.54 9.10
C GLU A 74 4.46 13.53 8.28
N PHE A 75 4.38 12.59 7.34
CA PHE A 75 3.19 12.32 6.53
C PHE A 75 2.81 10.86 6.69
N GLU A 76 1.56 10.60 7.08
CA GLU A 76 0.99 9.26 7.18
C GLU A 76 -0.17 9.13 6.19
N GLU A 77 -0.16 8.10 5.35
CA GLU A 77 -1.25 7.74 4.45
C GLU A 77 -1.68 6.31 4.75
N LYS A 78 -2.99 6.10 4.92
CA LYS A 78 -3.59 4.78 5.10
C LYS A 78 -4.64 4.58 4.02
N ILE A 79 -4.51 3.51 3.28
CA ILE A 79 -5.44 3.11 2.24
C ILE A 79 -6.02 1.77 2.68
N GLU A 80 -7.33 1.71 2.85
CA GLU A 80 -8.06 0.48 3.17
C GLU A 80 -9.13 0.22 2.11
N CYS A 81 -8.87 -0.69 1.19
CA CYS A 81 -9.84 -1.14 0.19
C CYS A 81 -10.54 -2.41 0.66
N LYS A 82 -11.86 -2.42 0.54
CA LYS A 82 -12.67 -3.62 0.74
C LYS A 82 -13.02 -4.25 -0.61
N ARG A 83 -13.10 -5.58 -0.65
CA ARG A 83 -13.77 -6.26 -1.75
C ARG A 83 -15.28 -5.96 -1.65
N TRP A 84 -15.88 -5.48 -2.75
CA TRP A 84 -17.33 -5.20 -2.82
C TRP A 84 -18.14 -6.48 -2.90
#